data_AF-A0A9E4CZ78-F1
#
_entry.id   AF-A0A9E4CZ78-F1
#
_cell.length_a   1.000
_cell.length_b   1.000
_cell.length_c   1.000
_cell.angle_alpha   90.00
_cell.angle_beta   90.00
_cell.angle_gamma   90.00
#
_symmetry.space_group_name_H-M   'P 1'
#
loop_
_entity.id
_entity.type
_entity.pdbx_description
1 polymer ?
#
loop_
_entity_poly.entity_id
_entity_poly.type
_entity_poly.pdbx_seq_one_letter_code
_entity_poly.pdbx_strand_id
1 'polypeptide(L)'
;MNGQFWWYVARASGIVAWLLLTAVVLWGIVLSTKAFPEHRRPIWLLDLHRWLGGLTVGFVAIHLVALVADSYVTFTLADLAIPYASDWKPGAVALGVIAAWSLIVVEATSLAMKRLPRKVWHAIHLISYLTFWLTTLHAAFAGTDRSTLLYQATAALSVLVVTWAVIYRLTHQKAVRHVRSRARS
;
A
#
# COMPACT_ATOMS: atom_id res chain seq x y z
N MET A 1 -7.93 18.72 -25.96
CA MET A 1 -8.11 17.57 -25.04
C MET A 1 -9.30 17.88 -24.15
N ASN A 2 -10.16 16.91 -23.83
CA ASN A 2 -11.29 17.12 -22.92
C ASN A 2 -10.73 17.56 -21.54
N GLY A 3 -11.21 18.68 -20.99
CA GLY A 3 -10.74 19.22 -19.70
C GLY A 3 -10.92 18.27 -18.51
N GLN A 4 -11.68 17.19 -18.68
CA GLN A 4 -11.89 16.15 -17.67
C GLN A 4 -11.01 14.90 -17.84
N PHE A 5 -10.20 14.82 -18.91
CA PHE A 5 -9.38 13.64 -19.18
C PHE A 5 -8.43 13.34 -18.02
N TRP A 6 -7.65 14.33 -17.60
CA TRP A 6 -6.68 14.20 -16.52
C TRP A 6 -7.33 13.90 -15.17
N TRP A 7 -8.46 14.54 -14.89
CA TRP A 7 -9.32 14.21 -13.74
C TRP A 7 -9.70 12.72 -13.68
N TYR A 8 -10.17 12.13 -14.79
CA TYR A 8 -10.51 10.70 -14.82
C TYR A 8 -9.27 9.80 -14.70
N VAL A 9 -8.17 10.17 -15.34
CA VAL A 9 -6.91 9.42 -15.25
C VAL A 9 -6.38 9.42 -13.80
N ALA A 10 -6.38 10.58 -13.13
CA ALA A 10 -5.96 10.68 -11.73
C ALA A 10 -6.81 9.78 -10.83
N ARG A 11 -8.14 9.78 -10.99
CA ARG A 11 -9.04 8.92 -10.19
C ARG A 11 -8.84 7.44 -10.47
N ALA A 12 -8.84 7.03 -11.74
CA ALA A 12 -8.69 5.63 -12.11
C ALA A 12 -7.33 5.06 -11.66
N SER A 13 -6.25 5.80 -11.91
CA SER A 13 -4.90 5.38 -11.50
C SER A 13 -4.74 5.31 -9.98
N GLY A 14 -5.34 6.24 -9.22
CA GLY A 14 -5.35 6.20 -7.76
C GLY A 14 -6.08 4.98 -7.19
N ILE A 15 -7.24 4.63 -7.74
CA ILE A 15 -7.99 3.43 -7.34
C ILE A 15 -7.19 2.16 -7.66
N VAL A 16 -6.62 2.06 -8.86
CA VAL A 16 -5.81 0.90 -9.26
C VAL A 16 -4.56 0.79 -8.39
N ALA A 17 -3.88 1.90 -8.09
CA ALA A 17 -2.74 1.92 -7.17
C ALA A 17 -3.11 1.38 -5.78
N TRP A 18 -4.25 1.81 -5.22
CA TRP A 18 -4.74 1.34 -3.92
C TRP A 18 -5.10 -0.15 -3.92
N LEU A 19 -5.73 -0.65 -4.99
CA LEU A 19 -6.03 -2.08 -5.15
C LEU A 19 -4.74 -2.92 -5.26
N LEU A 20 -3.76 -2.46 -6.04
CA LEU A 20 -2.47 -3.12 -6.16
C LEU A 20 -1.70 -3.10 -4.83
N LEU A 21 -1.74 -1.98 -4.09
CA LEU A 21 -1.16 -1.87 -2.75
C LEU A 21 -1.81 -2.88 -1.78
N THR A 22 -3.12 -3.03 -1.84
CA THR A 22 -3.85 -4.03 -1.06
C THR A 22 -3.40 -5.44 -1.42
N ALA A 23 -3.32 -5.75 -2.72
CA ALA A 23 -2.89 -7.05 -3.22
C ALA A 23 -1.45 -7.38 -2.78
N VAL A 24 -0.51 -6.44 -2.89
CA VAL A 24 0.89 -6.68 -2.50
C VAL A 24 1.04 -6.89 -0.99
N VAL A 25 0.27 -6.18 -0.16
CA VAL A 25 0.25 -6.37 1.30
C VAL A 25 -0.31 -7.74 1.67
N LEU A 26 -1.46 -8.13 1.12
CA LEU A 26 -2.05 -9.46 1.35
C LEU A 26 -1.09 -10.57 0.91
N TRP A 27 -0.48 -10.41 -0.27
CA TRP A 27 0.48 -11.36 -0.79
C TRP A 27 1.74 -11.45 0.08
N GLY A 28 2.22 -10.32 0.62
CA GLY A 28 3.29 -10.26 1.60
C GLY A 28 2.96 -11.01 2.90
N ILE A 29 1.72 -10.91 3.37
CA ILE A 29 1.24 -11.69 4.53
C ILE A 29 1.30 -13.19 4.21
N VAL A 30 0.78 -13.61 3.05
CA VAL A 30 0.81 -15.01 2.59
C VAL A 30 2.25 -15.55 2.53
N LEU A 31 3.17 -14.80 1.93
CA LEU A 31 4.59 -15.13 1.87
C LEU A 31 5.22 -15.28 3.26
N SER A 32 4.87 -14.40 4.20
CA SER A 32 5.40 -14.41 5.56
C SER A 32 4.81 -15.51 6.46
N THR A 33 3.62 -16.00 6.12
CA THR A 33 2.93 -17.03 6.89
C THR A 33 3.52 -18.39 6.53
N LYS A 34 3.94 -19.19 7.52
CA LYS A 34 4.45 -20.55 7.31
C LYS A 34 3.36 -21.58 6.97
N ALA A 35 2.28 -21.15 6.30
CA ALA A 35 1.18 -22.03 5.88
C ALA A 35 1.64 -23.11 4.88
N PHE A 36 2.75 -22.86 4.17
CA PHE A 36 3.40 -23.83 3.29
C PHE A 36 4.76 -24.27 3.83
N PRO A 37 5.08 -25.59 3.82
CA PRO A 37 6.39 -26.11 4.20
C PRO A 37 7.53 -25.43 3.44
N GLU A 38 8.62 -25.11 4.14
CA GLU A 38 9.77 -24.33 3.64
C GLU A 38 10.41 -24.92 2.35
N HIS A 39 10.30 -26.25 2.16
CA HIS A 39 10.84 -26.99 1.02
C HIS A 39 10.02 -26.95 -0.28
N ARG A 40 8.80 -26.37 -0.28
CA ARG A 40 7.92 -26.31 -1.48
C ARG A 40 7.50 -24.89 -1.86
N ARG A 41 8.23 -23.85 -1.45
CA ARG A 41 7.88 -22.47 -1.79
C ARG A 41 8.38 -22.14 -3.20
N PRO A 42 7.49 -21.93 -4.18
CA PRO A 42 7.91 -21.54 -5.52
C PRO A 42 8.55 -20.16 -5.51
N ILE A 43 9.58 -19.97 -6.34
CA ILE A 43 10.27 -18.67 -6.54
C ILE A 43 9.27 -17.61 -7.05
N TRP A 44 8.31 -18.02 -7.90
CA TRP A 44 7.32 -17.11 -8.48
C TRP A 44 6.47 -16.36 -7.45
N LEU A 45 6.31 -16.89 -6.22
CA LEU A 45 5.59 -16.18 -5.17
C LEU A 45 6.26 -14.85 -4.82
N LEU A 46 7.59 -14.84 -4.73
CA LEU A 46 8.35 -13.63 -4.45
C LEU A 46 8.36 -12.71 -5.68
N ASP A 47 8.49 -13.27 -6.87
CA ASP A 47 8.47 -12.48 -8.11
C ASP A 47 7.14 -11.75 -8.29
N LEU A 48 6.01 -12.41 -7.99
CA LEU A 48 4.69 -11.78 -8.01
C LEU A 48 4.58 -10.64 -6.99
N HIS A 49 5.11 -10.81 -5.77
CA HIS A 49 5.13 -9.72 -4.78
C HIS A 49 5.86 -8.49 -5.31
N ARG A 50 7.04 -8.70 -5.91
CA ARG A 50 7.87 -7.62 -6.46
C ARG A 50 7.22 -6.96 -7.67
N TRP A 51 6.58 -7.75 -8.53
CA TRP A 51 5.85 -7.24 -9.68
C TRP A 51 4.64 -6.39 -9.26
N LEU A 52 3.84 -6.87 -8.31
CA LEU A 52 2.72 -6.11 -7.73
C LEU A 52 3.20 -4.81 -7.08
N GLY A 53 4.29 -4.85 -6.30
CA GLY A 53 4.89 -3.64 -5.70
C GLY A 53 5.36 -2.63 -6.74
N GLY A 54 6.04 -3.09 -7.79
CA GLY A 54 6.45 -2.25 -8.91
C GLY A 54 5.26 -1.62 -9.66
N LEU A 55 4.19 -2.38 -9.89
CA LEU A 55 2.95 -1.85 -10.47
C LEU A 55 2.30 -0.79 -9.56
N THR A 56 2.25 -1.01 -8.25
CA THR A 56 1.75 -0.01 -7.30
C THR A 56 2.51 1.31 -7.47
N VAL A 57 3.84 1.28 -7.48
CA VAL A 57 4.68 2.47 -7.67
C VAL A 57 4.42 3.13 -9.03
N GLY A 58 4.32 2.34 -10.10
CA GLY A 58 4.01 2.84 -11.44
C GLY A 58 2.66 3.56 -11.51
N PHE A 59 1.61 2.98 -10.94
CA PHE A 59 0.28 3.61 -10.91
C PHE A 59 0.23 4.84 -9.99
N VAL A 60 0.99 4.87 -8.88
CA VAL A 60 1.16 6.08 -8.08
C VAL A 60 1.84 7.18 -8.90
N ALA A 61 2.87 6.86 -9.68
CA ALA A 61 3.52 7.85 -10.54
C ALA A 61 2.55 8.41 -11.60
N ILE A 62 1.75 7.56 -12.24
CA ILE A 62 0.69 7.98 -13.18
C ILE A 62 -0.32 8.89 -12.48
N HIS A 63 -0.74 8.53 -11.26
CA HIS A 63 -1.65 9.33 -10.46
C HIS A 63 -1.09 10.73 -10.18
N LEU A 64 0.15 10.85 -9.71
CA LEU A 64 0.79 12.13 -9.43
C LEU A 64 0.99 12.99 -10.69
N VAL A 65 1.41 12.38 -11.81
CA VAL A 65 1.54 13.08 -13.09
C VAL A 65 0.18 13.61 -13.56
N ALA A 66 -0.88 12.81 -13.42
CA ALA A 66 -2.22 13.21 -13.79
C ALA A 66 -2.76 14.34 -12.91
N LEU A 67 -2.42 14.38 -11.61
CA LEU A 67 -2.79 15.49 -10.72
C LEU A 67 -2.14 16.81 -11.14
N VAL A 68 -0.86 16.79 -11.52
CA VAL A 68 -0.15 17.99 -12.01
C VAL A 68 -0.68 18.44 -13.37
N ALA A 69 -1.08 17.49 -14.23
CA ALA A 69 -1.63 17.77 -15.54
C ALA A 69 -3.11 18.18 -15.52
N ASP A 70 -3.80 18.03 -14.39
CA ASP A 70 -5.22 18.33 -14.29
C ASP A 70 -5.49 19.84 -14.28
N SER A 71 -6.50 20.24 -15.07
CA SER A 71 -6.95 21.63 -15.15
C SER A 71 -8.20 21.89 -14.31
N TYR A 72 -8.84 20.85 -13.77
CA TYR A 72 -10.05 20.97 -12.96
C TYR A 72 -9.74 21.27 -11.49
N VAL A 73 -8.76 20.55 -10.91
CA VAL A 73 -8.13 20.91 -9.63
C VAL A 73 -6.64 21.05 -9.86
N THR A 74 -6.12 22.28 -9.72
CA THR A 74 -4.71 22.57 -9.97
C THR A 74 -3.87 22.20 -8.76
N PHE A 75 -2.93 21.26 -8.93
CA PHE A 75 -1.95 20.89 -7.91
C PHE A 75 -0.55 21.36 -8.29
N THR A 76 0.16 21.92 -7.32
CA THR A 76 1.57 22.30 -7.41
C THR A 76 2.48 21.18 -6.94
N LEU A 77 3.78 21.23 -7.27
CA LEU A 77 4.74 20.25 -6.75
C LEU A 77 4.85 20.26 -5.22
N ALA A 78 4.58 21.40 -4.58
CA ALA A 78 4.54 21.50 -3.13
C ALA A 78 3.39 20.67 -2.55
N ASP A 79 2.22 20.69 -3.19
CA ASP A 79 1.04 19.93 -2.77
C ASP A 79 1.27 18.41 -2.78
N LEU A 80 2.15 17.95 -3.66
CA LEU A 80 2.50 16.54 -3.82
C LEU A 80 3.57 16.08 -2.81
N ALA A 81 4.39 17.01 -2.30
CA ALA A 81 5.58 16.69 -1.51
C ALA A 81 5.47 17.08 -0.03
N ILE A 82 4.69 18.12 0.29
CA ILE A 82 4.61 18.71 1.63
C ILE A 82 3.20 18.47 2.19
N PRO A 83 3.07 17.73 3.31
CA PRO A 83 1.79 17.55 3.97
C PRO A 83 1.17 18.91 4.31
N TYR A 84 -0.14 19.06 4.07
CA TYR A 84 -0.93 20.28 4.31
C TYR A 84 -0.60 21.49 3.42
N ALA A 85 0.22 21.35 2.36
CA ALA A 85 0.47 22.45 1.43
C ALA A 85 -0.75 22.79 0.54
N SER A 86 -1.59 21.80 0.23
CA SER A 86 -2.75 21.99 -0.64
C SER A 86 -3.94 22.61 0.08
N ASP A 87 -4.53 23.64 -0.52
CA ASP A 87 -5.81 24.21 -0.08
C ASP A 87 -7.00 23.27 -0.35
N TRP A 88 -6.84 22.31 -1.27
CA TRP A 88 -7.89 21.35 -1.59
C TRP A 88 -7.85 20.16 -0.62
N LYS A 89 -8.85 20.06 0.26
CA LYS A 89 -8.98 18.97 1.25
C LYS A 89 -7.64 18.67 1.97
N PRO A 90 -7.02 19.66 2.64
CA PRO A 90 -5.64 19.60 3.13
C PRO A 90 -5.32 18.33 3.94
N GLY A 91 -6.22 17.93 4.84
CA GLY A 91 -6.04 16.72 5.65
C GLY A 91 -6.04 15.42 4.84
N ALA A 92 -6.91 15.31 3.83
CA ALA A 92 -6.95 14.14 2.97
C ALA A 92 -5.70 14.06 2.09
N VAL A 93 -5.27 15.18 1.50
CA VAL A 93 -4.05 15.25 0.68
C VAL A 93 -2.81 14.94 1.53
N ALA A 94 -2.71 15.48 2.75
CA ALA A 94 -1.61 15.20 3.67
C ALA A 94 -1.42 13.69 3.93
N LEU A 95 -2.52 12.94 4.11
CA LEU A 95 -2.46 11.48 4.25
C LEU A 95 -1.85 10.80 3.02
N GLY A 96 -2.20 11.28 1.82
CA GLY A 96 -1.66 10.77 0.55
C GLY A 96 -0.17 11.07 0.40
N VAL A 97 0.27 12.29 0.76
CA VAL A 97 1.68 12.68 0.75
C VAL A 97 2.51 11.82 1.71
N ILE A 98 2.04 11.62 2.95
CA ILE A 98 2.73 10.77 3.93
C ILE A 98 2.77 9.31 3.46
N ALA A 99 1.68 8.81 2.85
CA ALA A 99 1.64 7.48 2.26
C ALA A 99 2.63 7.33 1.10
N ALA A 100 2.73 8.32 0.21
CA ALA A 100 3.66 8.33 -0.91
C ALA A 100 5.12 8.28 -0.44
N TRP A 101 5.49 9.10 0.55
CA TRP A 101 6.82 9.04 1.16
C TRP A 101 7.09 7.70 1.85
N SER A 102 6.11 7.17 2.57
CA SER A 102 6.22 5.85 3.21
C SER A 102 6.45 4.74 2.18
N LEU A 103 5.74 4.78 1.06
CA LEU A 103 5.90 3.83 -0.05
C LEU A 103 7.30 3.94 -0.66
N ILE A 104 7.81 5.15 -0.91
CA ILE A 104 9.16 5.38 -1.42
C ILE A 104 10.21 4.77 -0.48
N VAL A 105 10.09 5.00 0.83
CA VAL A 105 11.02 4.46 1.83
C VAL A 105 10.96 2.92 1.85
N VAL A 106 9.77 2.33 1.84
CA VAL A 106 9.58 0.87 1.81
C VAL A 106 10.16 0.26 0.54
N GLU A 107 9.90 0.86 -0.63
CA GLU A 107 10.39 0.35 -1.91
C GLU A 107 11.90 0.49 -2.04
N ALA A 108 12.44 1.68 -1.76
CA ALA A 108 13.88 1.95 -1.85
C ALA A 108 14.69 1.01 -0.94
N THR A 109 14.23 0.80 0.30
CA THR A 109 14.89 -0.14 1.23
C THR A 109 14.71 -1.59 0.81
N SER A 110 13.62 -1.95 0.15
CA SER A 110 13.38 -3.30 -0.39
C SER A 110 14.26 -3.60 -1.61
N LEU A 111 14.48 -2.62 -2.50
CA LEU A 111 15.45 -2.71 -3.58
C LEU A 111 16.89 -2.82 -3.04
N ALA A 112 17.20 -2.09 -1.97
CA ALA A 112 18.50 -2.12 -1.29
C ALA A 112 18.63 -3.25 -0.25
N MET A 113 17.67 -4.19 -0.15
CA MET A 113 17.59 -5.18 0.95
C MET A 113 18.89 -5.98 1.14
N LYS A 114 19.63 -6.28 0.07
CA LYS A 114 20.91 -7.03 0.14
C LYS A 114 22.04 -6.24 0.82
N ARG A 115 21.91 -4.92 0.94
CA ARG A 115 22.91 -4.01 1.55
C ARG A 115 22.55 -3.60 2.98
N LEU A 116 21.39 -4.03 3.49
CA LEU A 116 20.88 -3.62 4.80
C LEU A 116 20.88 -4.81 5.79
N PRO A 117 21.10 -4.55 7.09
CA PRO A 117 20.86 -5.56 8.11
C PRO A 117 19.41 -6.05 8.04
N ARG A 118 19.21 -7.37 8.04
CA ARG A 118 17.88 -7.99 7.87
C ARG A 118 16.83 -7.46 8.84
N LYS A 119 17.24 -7.16 10.08
CA LYS A 119 16.35 -6.59 11.12
C LYS A 119 15.87 -5.18 10.76
N VAL A 120 16.78 -4.33 10.27
CA VAL A 120 16.47 -2.94 9.88
C VAL A 120 15.54 -2.93 8.67
N TRP A 121 15.89 -3.68 7.62
CA TRP A 121 15.03 -3.81 6.44
C TRP A 121 13.63 -4.30 6.84
N HIS A 122 13.54 -5.34 7.67
CA HIS A 122 12.25 -5.88 8.07
C HIS A 122 11.42 -4.86 8.89
N ALA A 123 12.06 -4.11 9.80
CA ALA A 123 11.37 -3.07 10.57
C ALA A 123 10.80 -1.97 9.66
N ILE A 124 11.58 -1.51 8.68
CA ILE A 124 11.13 -0.52 7.69
C ILE A 124 10.04 -1.11 6.81
N HIS A 125 10.18 -2.35 6.35
CA HIS A 125 9.19 -2.99 5.50
C HIS A 125 7.83 -3.16 6.20
N LEU A 126 7.76 -3.23 7.54
CA LEU A 126 6.49 -3.21 8.28
C LEU A 126 5.72 -1.89 8.13
N ILE A 127 6.36 -0.80 7.73
CA ILE A 127 5.69 0.48 7.40
C ILE A 127 4.71 0.30 6.22
N SER A 128 4.84 -0.76 5.41
CA SER A 128 3.85 -1.11 4.38
C SER A 128 2.42 -1.25 4.91
N TYR A 129 2.23 -1.75 6.14
CA TYR A 129 0.92 -1.83 6.78
C TYR A 129 0.36 -0.44 7.09
N LEU A 130 1.21 0.47 7.59
CA LEU A 130 0.82 1.85 7.82
C LEU A 130 0.49 2.56 6.50
N THR A 131 1.30 2.33 5.47
CA THR A 131 1.09 2.86 4.11
C THR A 131 -0.29 2.47 3.59
N PHE A 132 -0.70 1.19 3.73
CA PHE A 132 -2.04 0.74 3.35
C PHE A 132 -3.15 1.54 4.06
N TRP A 133 -3.03 1.74 5.39
CA TRP A 133 -4.03 2.49 6.15
C TRP A 133 -4.09 3.96 5.76
N LEU A 134 -2.94 4.62 5.59
CA LEU A 134 -2.87 6.01 5.16
C LEU A 134 -3.48 6.19 3.77
N THR A 135 -3.16 5.31 2.81
CA THR A 135 -3.74 5.36 1.45
C THR A 135 -5.25 5.09 1.49
N THR A 136 -5.72 4.17 2.33
CA THR A 136 -7.15 3.89 2.48
C THR A 136 -7.91 5.09 3.03
N LEU A 137 -7.37 5.75 4.06
CA LEU A 137 -7.97 6.97 4.62
C LEU A 137 -7.91 8.14 3.64
N HIS A 138 -6.79 8.30 2.92
CA HIS A 138 -6.66 9.27 1.83
C HIS A 138 -7.76 9.05 0.79
N ALA A 139 -7.93 7.83 0.28
CA ALA A 139 -8.97 7.51 -0.71
C ALA A 139 -10.38 7.78 -0.16
N ALA A 140 -10.66 7.42 1.10
CA ALA A 140 -11.97 7.62 1.72
C ALA A 140 -12.35 9.11 1.90
N PHE A 141 -11.38 9.97 2.22
CA PHE A 141 -11.63 11.40 2.47
C PHE A 141 -11.47 12.28 1.21
N ALA A 142 -10.53 11.95 0.33
CA ALA A 142 -10.32 12.65 -0.93
C ALA A 142 -11.35 12.26 -1.99
N GLY A 143 -11.74 10.98 -2.03
CA GLY A 143 -12.59 10.41 -3.07
C GLY A 143 -13.98 11.02 -3.15
N THR A 144 -14.36 11.46 -4.36
CA THR A 144 -15.72 11.91 -4.67
C THR A 144 -16.68 10.76 -4.95
N ASP A 145 -16.17 9.55 -5.28
CA ASP A 145 -16.97 8.32 -5.48
C ASP A 145 -17.37 7.62 -4.17
N ARG A 146 -17.10 8.23 -3.01
CA ARG A 146 -17.30 7.61 -1.69
C ARG A 146 -18.74 7.13 -1.41
N SER A 147 -19.73 7.67 -2.11
CA SER A 147 -21.14 7.30 -1.98
C SER A 147 -21.54 6.11 -2.88
N THR A 148 -20.68 5.69 -3.80
CA THR A 148 -20.96 4.57 -4.70
C THR A 148 -20.84 3.26 -3.95
N LEU A 149 -21.89 2.43 -4.00
CA LEU A 149 -21.94 1.13 -3.31
C LEU A 149 -20.74 0.24 -3.67
N LEU A 150 -20.35 0.22 -4.96
CA LEU A 150 -19.20 -0.55 -5.41
C LEU A 150 -17.91 -0.12 -4.69
N TYR A 151 -17.65 1.19 -4.59
CA TYR A 151 -16.48 1.71 -3.88
C TYR A 151 -16.52 1.31 -2.39
N GLN A 152 -17.66 1.48 -1.72
CA GLN A 152 -17.82 1.14 -0.31
C GLN A 152 -17.65 -0.37 -0.05
N ALA A 153 -18.23 -1.22 -0.90
CA ALA A 153 -18.11 -2.67 -0.78
C ALA A 153 -16.65 -3.13 -0.97
N THR A 154 -15.96 -2.60 -1.99
CA THR A 154 -14.54 -2.93 -2.23
C THR A 154 -13.65 -2.40 -1.11
N ALA A 155 -13.89 -1.19 -0.59
CA ALA A 155 -13.19 -0.62 0.56
C ALA A 155 -13.38 -1.46 1.82
N ALA A 156 -14.63 -1.78 2.18
CA ALA A 156 -14.96 -2.60 3.33
C ALA A 156 -14.32 -3.99 3.22
N LEU A 157 -14.46 -4.66 2.07
CA LEU A 157 -13.87 -5.97 1.85
C LEU A 157 -12.34 -5.93 1.98
N SER A 158 -11.67 -4.96 1.37
CA SER A 158 -10.21 -4.82 1.43
C SER A 158 -9.72 -4.62 2.86
N VAL A 159 -10.37 -3.73 3.60
CA VAL A 159 -10.06 -3.47 5.02
C VAL A 159 -10.29 -4.72 5.88
N LEU A 160 -11.41 -5.42 5.69
CA LEU A 160 -11.73 -6.63 6.43
C LEU A 160 -10.71 -7.73 6.16
N VAL A 161 -10.38 -7.99 4.89
CA VAL A 161 -9.45 -9.05 4.49
C VAL A 161 -8.04 -8.76 4.99
N VAL A 162 -7.56 -7.51 4.86
CA VAL A 162 -6.23 -7.13 5.38
C VAL A 162 -6.18 -7.24 6.91
N THR A 163 -7.20 -6.72 7.61
CA THR A 163 -7.25 -6.77 9.08
C THR A 163 -7.29 -8.22 9.57
N TRP A 164 -8.12 -9.05 8.96
CA TRP A 164 -8.20 -10.49 9.25
C TRP A 164 -6.86 -11.18 9.01
N ALA A 165 -6.21 -10.92 7.87
CA ALA A 165 -4.93 -11.54 7.52
C ALA A 165 -3.80 -11.14 8.50
N VAL A 166 -3.78 -9.87 8.95
CA VAL A 166 -2.84 -9.39 9.98
C VAL A 166 -3.08 -10.08 11.32
N ILE A 167 -4.34 -10.15 11.78
CA ILE A 167 -4.71 -10.84 13.04
C ILE A 167 -4.32 -12.31 12.98
N TYR A 168 -4.66 -12.98 11.88
CA TYR A 168 -4.31 -14.39 11.65
C TYR A 168 -2.80 -14.61 11.74
N ARG A 169 -2.00 -13.75 11.10
CA ARG A 169 -0.53 -13.79 11.15
C ARG A 169 0.00 -13.65 12.57
N LEU A 170 -0.48 -12.66 13.33
CA LEU A 170 -0.01 -12.38 14.69
C LEU A 170 -0.33 -13.52 15.67
N THR A 171 -1.50 -14.15 15.52
CA THR A 171 -1.93 -15.26 16.38
C THR A 171 -1.21 -16.57 16.05
N HIS A 172 -1.06 -16.91 14.76
CA HIS A 172 -0.35 -18.13 14.34
C HIS A 172 1.16 -18.09 14.64
N GLN A 173 1.81 -16.92 14.54
CA GLN A 173 3.23 -16.78 14.90
C GLN A 173 3.48 -17.04 16.40
N LYS A 174 2.57 -16.61 17.28
CA LYS A 174 2.68 -16.86 18.72
C LYS A 174 2.53 -18.35 19.06
N ALA A 175 1.56 -19.03 18.43
CA ALA A 175 1.32 -20.45 18.66
C ALA A 175 2.54 -21.32 18.32
N VAL A 176 3.16 -21.12 17.15
CA VAL A 176 4.36 -21.88 16.73
C VAL A 176 5.56 -21.63 17.65
N ARG A 177 5.73 -20.40 18.15
CA ARG A 177 6.85 -20.04 19.04
C ARG A 177 6.70 -20.69 20.42
N HIS A 178 5.49 -20.77 20.96
CA HIS A 178 5.20 -21.44 22.24
C HIS A 178 5.41 -22.96 22.20
N VAL A 179 5.04 -23.62 21.09
CA VAL A 179 5.29 -25.07 20.94
C VAL A 179 6.79 -25.37 20.92
N ARG A 180 7.58 -24.56 20.21
CA ARG A 180 9.05 -24.72 20.15
C ARG A 180 9.77 -24.45 21.46
N SER A 181 9.27 -23.56 22.33
CA SER A 181 9.88 -23.33 23.63
C SER A 181 9.62 -24.47 24.60
N ARG A 182 8.41 -25.07 24.58
CA ARG A 182 8.08 -26.27 25.38
C ARG A 182 8.82 -27.53 24.94
N ALA A 183 9.07 -27.69 23.65
CA ALA A 183 9.83 -28.85 23.14
C ALA A 183 11.34 -28.79 23.45
N ARG A 184 11.83 -27.71 24.04
CA ARG A 184 13.26 -27.49 24.38
C ARG A 184 13.52 -27.42 25.90
N SER A 185 12.47 -27.48 26.71
CA SER A 185 12.53 -27.60 28.19
C SER A 185 12.34 -29.05 28.58
#